data_AF-A0A8T5SV41-F1
#
_entry.id   AF-A0A8T5SV41-F1
#
_cell.length_a   1.000
_cell.length_b   1.000
_cell.length_c   1.000
_cell.angle_alpha   90.00
_cell.angle_beta   90.00
_cell.angle_gamma   90.00
#
_symmetry.space_group_name_H-M   'P 1'
#
loop_
_entity.id
_entity.type
_entity.pdbx_description
1 polymer ?
#
loop_
_entity_poly.entity_id
_entity_poly.type
_entity_poly.pdbx_seq_one_letter_code
_entity_poly.pdbx_strand_id
1 'polypeptide(L)'
;VIMRAIVDSRLGTILKAIRDDETCADASGIDTTVYKLIAFMISGFFAGIAGALFVLTTTAVNPAVFQTLYSFYAIIMAAIGGMVTIYGSVVGAFLFTVLSEFLRPLAAAALLIFATLLILIVRFAEHGIMNPFLERVQDLWDLIRRR
;
A
#
# COMPACT_ATOMS: atom_id res chain seq x y z
N VAL A 1 3.58 -16.53 -0.89
CA VAL A 1 3.81 -17.53 0.19
C VAL A 1 4.76 -17.00 1.25
N ILE A 2 5.99 -16.60 0.90
CA ILE A 2 6.99 -16.07 1.86
C ILE A 2 6.44 -14.90 2.68
N MET A 3 5.85 -13.88 2.04
CA MET A 3 5.27 -12.73 2.75
C MET A 3 4.14 -13.11 3.71
N ARG A 4 3.36 -14.15 3.38
CA ARG A 4 2.29 -14.64 4.27
C ARG A 4 2.87 -15.30 5.50
N ALA A 5 3.90 -16.13 5.34
CA ALA A 5 4.61 -16.73 6.47
C ALA A 5 5.25 -15.67 7.39
N ILE A 6 5.76 -14.56 6.84
CA ILE A 6 6.28 -13.44 7.64
C ILE A 6 5.16 -12.77 8.44
N VAL A 7 4.00 -12.51 7.82
CA VAL A 7 2.85 -11.87 8.49
C VAL A 7 2.24 -12.74 9.60
N ASP A 8 2.29 -14.06 9.44
CA ASP A 8 1.79 -15.02 10.43
C ASP A 8 2.81 -15.31 11.55
N SER A 9 4.05 -14.84 11.40
CA SER A 9 5.13 -15.00 12.40
C SER A 9 5.08 -13.93 13.50
N ARG A 10 5.91 -14.10 14.54
CA ARG A 10 6.11 -13.09 15.61
C ARG A 10 6.49 -11.71 15.05
N LEU A 11 7.27 -11.66 13.97
CA LEU A 11 7.65 -10.41 13.31
C LEU A 11 6.43 -9.66 12.78
N GLY A 12 5.48 -10.38 12.17
CA GLY A 12 4.24 -9.80 11.66
C GLY A 12 3.35 -9.23 12.77
N THR A 13 3.28 -9.89 13.92
CA THR A 13 2.55 -9.37 15.09
C THR A 13 3.17 -8.10 15.65
N ILE A 14 4.50 -8.05 15.75
CA ILE A 14 5.22 -6.85 16.23
C ILE A 14 5.03 -5.69 15.25
N LEU A 15 5.12 -5.93 13.94
CA LEU A 15 4.90 -4.90 12.93
C LEU A 15 3.46 -4.35 12.94
N LYS A 16 2.46 -5.20 13.24
CA LYS A 16 1.07 -4.75 13.44
C LYS A 16 0.95 -3.86 14.68
N ALA A 17 1.59 -4.24 15.79
CA ALA A 17 1.61 -3.41 17.00
C ALA A 17 2.26 -2.04 16.77
N ILE A 18 3.41 -2.00 16.06
CA ILE A 18 4.08 -0.73 15.69
C ILE A 18 3.20 0.13 14.77
N ARG A 19 2.42 -0.49 13.87
CA ARG A 19 1.50 0.22 12.98
C ARG A 19 0.32 0.85 13.74
N ASP A 20 -0.17 0.18 14.78
CA ASP A 20 -1.34 0.65 15.53
C ASP A 20 -0.95 1.76 16.53
N ASP A 21 0.12 1.57 17.31
CA ASP A 21 0.73 2.62 18.15
C ASP A 21 2.23 2.36 18.38
N GLU A 22 3.07 3.17 17.75
CA GLU A 22 4.52 3.09 17.88
C GLU A 22 5.01 3.42 19.30
N THR A 23 4.38 4.41 19.95
CA THR A 23 4.81 4.89 21.27
C THR A 23 4.51 3.84 22.33
N CYS A 24 3.37 3.16 22.24
CA CYS A 24 3.04 2.04 23.12
C CYS A 24 3.92 0.81 22.87
N ALA A 25 4.30 0.53 21.62
CA ALA A 25 5.19 -0.57 21.29
C ALA A 25 6.59 -0.36 21.91
N ASP A 26 7.13 0.86 21.81
CA ASP A 26 8.43 1.22 22.38
C ASP A 26 8.39 1.15 23.92
N ALA A 27 7.34 1.67 24.55
CA ALA A 27 7.13 1.58 26.00
C ALA A 27 6.99 0.13 26.51
N SER A 28 6.60 -0.81 25.65
CA SER A 28 6.50 -2.24 25.98
C SER A 28 7.84 -2.99 25.85
N GLY A 29 8.93 -2.28 25.57
CA GLY A 29 10.28 -2.85 25.44
C GLY A 29 10.61 -3.43 24.07
N ILE A 30 9.84 -3.07 23.04
CA ILE A 30 10.10 -3.47 21.64
C ILE A 30 10.90 -2.35 20.97
N ASP A 31 12.12 -2.65 20.52
CA ASP A 31 12.91 -1.71 19.71
C ASP A 31 12.28 -1.52 18.33
N THR A 32 11.43 -0.49 18.19
CA THR A 32 10.70 -0.19 16.96
C THR A 32 11.62 0.14 15.78
N THR A 33 12.81 0.68 16.05
CA THR A 33 13.79 1.06 15.04
C THR A 33 14.32 -0.19 14.32
N VAL A 34 14.71 -1.22 15.08
CA VAL A 34 15.22 -2.48 14.49
C VAL A 34 14.14 -3.16 13.65
N TYR A 35 12.90 -3.24 14.14
CA TYR A 35 11.83 -3.88 13.37
C TYR A 35 11.44 -3.10 12.10
N LYS A 36 11.50 -1.77 12.12
CA LYS A 36 11.32 -0.94 10.92
C LYS A 36 12.44 -1.15 9.91
N LEU A 37 13.70 -1.26 10.36
CA LEU A 37 14.83 -1.57 9.49
C LEU A 37 14.69 -2.94 8.83
N ILE A 38 14.26 -3.96 9.58
CA ILE A 38 13.99 -5.30 9.02
C ILE A 38 12.88 -5.23 7.97
N ALA A 39 11.79 -4.52 8.24
CA ALA A 39 10.70 -4.35 7.28
C ALA A 39 11.19 -3.64 6.00
N PHE A 40 12.03 -2.61 6.15
CA PHE A 40 12.64 -1.91 5.02
C PHE A 40 13.56 -2.82 4.20
N MET A 41 14.40 -3.63 4.83
CA MET A 41 15.28 -4.59 4.14
C MET A 41 14.49 -5.63 3.36
N ILE A 42 13.42 -6.18 3.94
CA ILE A 42 12.54 -7.15 3.27
C ILE A 42 11.89 -6.50 2.05
N SER A 43 11.36 -5.28 2.19
CA SER A 43 10.79 -4.53 1.08
C SER A 43 11.81 -4.28 -0.03
N GLY A 44 13.02 -3.82 0.33
CA GLY A 44 14.11 -3.57 -0.60
C GLY A 44 14.56 -4.82 -1.36
N PHE A 45 14.58 -5.97 -0.71
CA PHE A 45 14.91 -7.25 -1.34
C PHE A 45 13.90 -7.61 -2.45
N PHE A 46 12.60 -7.54 -2.17
CA PHE A 46 11.57 -7.82 -3.18
C PHE A 46 11.53 -6.76 -4.28
N ALA A 47 11.73 -5.48 -3.95
CA ALA A 47 11.81 -4.40 -4.92
C ALA A 47 13.01 -4.56 -5.86
N GLY A 48 14.17 -4.97 -5.34
CA GLY A 48 15.37 -5.25 -6.13
C GLY A 48 15.17 -6.41 -7.11
N ILE A 49 14.55 -7.50 -6.68
CA ILE A 49 14.21 -8.63 -7.56
C ILE A 49 13.23 -8.18 -8.66
N ALA A 50 12.20 -7.43 -8.31
CA ALA A 50 11.23 -6.92 -9.27
C ALA A 50 11.89 -5.99 -10.31
N GLY A 51 12.78 -5.10 -9.88
CA GLY A 51 13.54 -4.21 -10.76
C GLY A 51 14.48 -4.98 -11.70
N ALA A 52 15.19 -5.99 -11.20
CA ALA A 52 16.05 -6.85 -12.02
C ALA A 52 15.25 -7.57 -13.11
N LEU A 53 14.09 -8.13 -12.76
CA LEU A 53 13.19 -8.77 -13.73
C LEU A 53 12.63 -7.78 -14.76
N PHE A 54 12.30 -6.56 -14.35
CA PHE A 54 11.78 -5.51 -15.24
C PHE A 54 12.79 -5.08 -16.32
N VAL A 55 14.08 -4.98 -15.96
CA VAL A 55 15.13 -4.63 -16.93
C VAL A 55 15.35 -5.77 -17.93
N LEU A 56 15.28 -7.02 -17.47
CA LEU A 56 15.41 -8.20 -18.33
C LEU A 56 14.31 -8.27 -19.41
N THR A 57 13.08 -7.86 -19.10
CA THR A 57 11.99 -7.82 -20.09
C THR A 57 12.09 -6.63 -21.03
N THR A 58 12.52 -5.47 -20.55
CA THR A 58 12.58 -4.24 -21.36
C THR A 58 13.76 -4.23 -22.32
N THR A 59 14.80 -5.05 -22.08
CA THR A 59 16.05 -5.18 -22.89
C THR A 59 16.82 -3.88 -23.16
N ALA A 60 16.31 -2.73 -22.75
CA ALA A 60 16.92 -1.42 -22.83
C ALA A 60 16.73 -0.67 -21.50
N VAL A 61 17.81 -0.09 -20.98
CA VAL A 61 17.76 0.76 -19.79
C VAL A 61 17.47 2.19 -20.25
N ASN A 62 16.21 2.60 -20.16
CA ASN A 62 15.82 3.99 -20.42
C ASN A 62 15.57 4.72 -19.10
N PRO A 63 16.42 5.69 -18.71
CA PRO A 63 16.24 6.46 -17.47
C PRO A 63 15.00 7.36 -17.51
N ALA A 64 14.45 7.67 -18.68
CA ALA A 64 13.22 8.47 -18.80
C ALA A 64 11.97 7.77 -18.24
N VAL A 65 12.01 6.46 -18.00
CA VAL A 65 10.90 5.71 -17.40
C VAL A 65 10.91 5.83 -15.87
N PHE A 66 12.09 6.09 -15.28
CA PHE A 66 12.29 6.24 -13.84
C PHE A 66 12.14 7.71 -13.40
N GLN A 67 11.09 8.37 -13.85
CA GLN A 67 10.72 9.70 -13.36
C GLN A 67 10.04 9.60 -12.00
N THR A 68 9.93 10.72 -11.27
CA THR A 68 9.26 10.82 -9.96
C THR A 68 7.87 10.18 -9.94
N LEU A 69 7.15 10.23 -11.06
CA LEU A 69 5.85 9.58 -11.26
C LEU A 69 5.88 8.06 -11.04
N TYR A 70 6.99 7.40 -11.39
CA TYR A 70 7.12 5.95 -11.26
C TYR A 70 7.11 5.50 -9.79
N SER A 71 7.68 6.30 -8.88
CA SER A 71 7.63 6.04 -7.43
C SER A 71 6.20 6.12 -6.88
N PHE A 72 5.36 6.98 -7.44
CA PHE A 72 3.95 7.09 -7.05
C PHE A 72 3.12 5.90 -7.54
N TYR A 73 3.49 5.27 -8.66
CA TYR A 73 2.76 4.10 -9.16
C TYR A 73 2.77 2.95 -8.16
N ALA A 74 3.88 2.72 -7.45
CA ALA A 74 3.93 1.71 -6.39
C ALA A 74 2.91 1.97 -5.27
N ILE A 75 2.74 3.24 -4.88
CA ILE A 75 1.75 3.67 -3.87
C ILE A 75 0.33 3.45 -4.40
N ILE A 76 0.06 3.84 -5.65
CA ILE A 76 -1.26 3.67 -6.28
C ILE A 76 -1.61 2.18 -6.39
N MET A 77 -0.71 1.34 -6.90
CA MET A 77 -0.89 -0.11 -7.02
C MET A 77 -1.23 -0.75 -5.66
N ALA A 78 -0.47 -0.41 -4.61
CA ALA A 78 -0.70 -0.92 -3.26
C ALA A 78 -2.04 -0.44 -2.68
N ALA A 79 -2.41 0.81 -2.93
CA ALA A 79 -3.60 1.40 -2.37
C ALA A 79 -4.89 0.98 -3.08
N ILE A 80 -4.89 0.81 -4.41
CA ILE A 80 -6.01 0.19 -5.15
C ILE A 80 -6.29 -1.20 -4.61
N GLY A 81 -5.24 -1.95 -4.26
CA GLY A 81 -5.34 -3.26 -3.66
C GLY A 81 -5.79 -3.28 -2.19
N GLY A 82 -5.65 -2.16 -1.48
CA GLY A 82 -5.89 -2.04 -0.05
C GLY A 82 -4.66 -2.34 0.80
N MET A 83 -4.39 -1.46 1.80
CA MET A 83 -3.18 -1.47 2.63
C MET A 83 -3.09 -2.63 3.64
N VAL A 84 -4.17 -3.38 3.86
CA VAL A 84 -4.25 -4.38 4.95
C VAL A 84 -4.01 -5.81 4.48
N THR A 85 -4.13 -6.11 3.17
CA THR A 85 -4.04 -7.49 2.67
C THR A 85 -3.02 -7.66 1.56
N ILE A 86 -2.19 -8.71 1.66
CA ILE A 86 -1.17 -9.04 0.65
C ILE A 86 -1.83 -9.35 -0.71
N TYR A 87 -2.92 -10.12 -0.70
CA TYR A 87 -3.65 -10.48 -1.91
C TYR A 87 -4.28 -9.27 -2.60
N GLY A 88 -4.75 -8.31 -1.80
CA GLY A 88 -5.24 -7.03 -2.29
C GLY A 88 -4.21 -6.30 -3.14
N SER A 89 -2.98 -6.11 -2.62
CA SER A 89 -1.91 -5.43 -3.37
C SER A 89 -1.53 -6.14 -4.69
N VAL A 90 -1.61 -7.48 -4.74
CA VAL A 90 -1.37 -8.23 -5.99
C VAL A 90 -2.45 -7.93 -7.04
N VAL A 91 -3.72 -7.94 -6.63
CA VAL A 91 -4.84 -7.61 -7.51
C VAL A 91 -4.79 -6.14 -7.93
N GLY A 92 -4.45 -5.24 -7.01
CA GLY A 92 -4.29 -3.80 -7.28
C GLY A 92 -3.18 -3.52 -8.29
N ALA A 93 -2.02 -4.18 -8.14
CA ALA A 93 -0.93 -4.09 -9.12
C ALA A 93 -1.37 -4.60 -10.50
N PHE A 94 -2.02 -5.77 -10.57
CA PHE A 94 -2.51 -6.31 -11.83
C PHE A 94 -3.51 -5.39 -12.51
N LEU A 95 -4.51 -4.90 -11.77
CA LEU A 95 -5.52 -3.98 -12.29
C LEU A 95 -4.90 -2.67 -12.78
N PHE A 96 -3.97 -2.10 -12.00
CA PHE A 96 -3.26 -0.89 -12.39
C PHE A 96 -2.43 -1.10 -13.66
N THR A 97 -1.70 -2.23 -13.77
CA THR A 97 -0.91 -2.54 -14.97
C THR A 97 -1.82 -2.65 -16.20
N VAL A 98 -2.93 -3.38 -16.11
CA VAL A 98 -3.89 -3.50 -17.21
C VAL A 98 -4.46 -2.12 -17.58
N LEU A 99 -4.87 -1.33 -16.60
CA LEU A 99 -5.36 0.02 -16.81
C LEU A 99 -4.30 0.90 -17.49
N SER A 100 -3.05 0.84 -17.04
CA SER A 100 -1.96 1.62 -17.61
C SER A 100 -1.67 1.25 -19.07
N GLU A 101 -1.83 -0.01 -19.44
CA GLU A 101 -1.65 -0.48 -20.82
C GLU A 101 -2.78 0.03 -21.73
N PHE A 102 -4.03 0.04 -21.25
CA PHE A 102 -5.15 0.63 -21.98
C PHE A 102 -5.05 2.16 -22.14
N LEU A 103 -4.44 2.84 -21.17
CA LEU A 103 -4.24 4.29 -21.20
C LEU A 103 -2.98 4.72 -21.96
N ARG A 104 -2.08 3.78 -22.28
CA ARG A 104 -0.85 4.00 -23.04
C ARG A 104 -1.02 4.82 -24.34
N PRO A 105 -2.05 4.62 -25.19
CA PRO A 105 -2.25 5.45 -26.38
C PRO A 105 -2.63 6.91 -26.07
N LEU A 106 -3.14 7.23 -24.87
CA LEU A 106 -3.47 8.58 -24.42
C LEU A 106 -2.48 9.08 -23.35
N ALA A 107 -1.17 8.98 -23.63
CA ALA A 107 -0.10 9.31 -22.67
C ALA A 107 -0.23 10.71 -22.01
N ALA A 108 -0.73 11.71 -22.74
CA ALA A 108 -0.94 13.06 -22.22
C ALA A 108 -2.07 13.14 -21.17
N ALA A 109 -3.14 12.36 -21.34
CA ALA A 109 -4.25 12.29 -20.40
C ALA A 109 -3.96 11.35 -19.23
N ALA A 110 -3.11 10.33 -19.43
CA ALA A 110 -2.74 9.36 -18.41
C ALA A 110 -2.16 10.03 -17.15
N LEU A 111 -1.33 11.07 -17.30
CA LEU A 111 -0.75 11.80 -16.17
C LEU A 111 -1.83 12.45 -15.29
N LEU A 112 -2.80 13.12 -15.90
CA LEU A 112 -3.93 13.73 -15.18
C LEU A 112 -4.81 12.67 -14.50
N ILE A 113 -5.04 11.54 -15.18
CA ILE A 113 -5.82 10.43 -14.64
C ILE A 113 -5.11 9.84 -13.41
N PHE A 114 -3.81 9.54 -13.50
CA PHE A 114 -3.04 8.98 -12.39
C PHE A 114 -2.91 9.96 -11.21
N ALA A 115 -2.70 11.25 -11.47
CA ALA A 115 -2.68 12.27 -10.43
C ALA A 115 -4.04 12.36 -9.71
N THR A 116 -5.14 12.34 -10.46
CA THR A 116 -6.50 12.34 -9.89
C THR A 116 -6.77 11.07 -9.09
N LEU A 117 -6.37 9.90 -9.62
CA LEU A 117 -6.48 8.61 -8.92
C LEU A 117 -5.71 8.64 -7.60
N LEU A 118 -4.50 9.16 -7.59
CA LEU A 118 -3.68 9.30 -6.39
C LEU A 118 -4.34 10.22 -5.36
N ILE A 119 -4.88 11.37 -5.77
CA ILE A 119 -5.60 12.28 -4.88
C ILE A 119 -6.85 11.60 -4.30
N LEU A 120 -7.63 10.89 -5.14
CA LEU A 120 -8.79 10.14 -4.67
C LEU A 120 -8.37 9.09 -3.65
N ILE A 121 -7.34 8.31 -3.96
CA ILE A 121 -6.80 7.27 -3.08
C ILE A 121 -6.34 7.86 -1.75
N VAL A 122 -5.55 8.93 -1.75
CA VAL A 122 -5.09 9.59 -0.52
C VAL A 122 -6.29 10.10 0.27
N ARG A 123 -7.28 10.71 -0.38
CA ARG A 123 -8.51 11.17 0.28
C ARG A 123 -9.33 10.02 0.88
N PHE A 124 -9.41 8.88 0.20
CA PHE A 124 -10.08 7.67 0.70
C PHE A 124 -9.25 6.93 1.77
N ALA A 125 -7.93 7.05 1.73
CA ALA A 125 -6.99 6.48 2.71
C ALA A 125 -6.91 7.33 4.00
N GLU A 126 -7.05 8.65 3.89
CA GLU A 126 -7.07 9.61 5.00
C GLU A 126 -8.37 9.53 5.82
N HIS A 127 -9.47 9.03 5.23
CA HIS A 127 -10.77 8.85 5.90
C HIS A 127 -11.22 7.41 5.79
N GLY A 128 -10.46 6.48 6.37
CA GLY A 128 -10.76 5.04 6.39
C GLY A 128 -12.26 4.79 6.35
N ILE A 129 -12.72 4.08 5.31
CA ILE A 129 -14.14 3.87 4.97
C ILE A 129 -14.99 3.42 6.18
N MET A 130 -14.32 2.86 7.19
CA MET A 130 -14.91 2.40 8.43
C MET A 130 -15.20 3.50 9.47
N ASN A 131 -14.51 4.65 9.52
CA ASN A 131 -14.76 5.65 10.57
C ASN A 131 -16.12 6.36 10.42
N PRO A 132 -16.46 7.01 9.29
CA PRO A 132 -17.73 7.71 9.17
C PRO A 132 -18.93 6.76 9.05
N PHE A 133 -18.72 5.50 8.65
CA PHE A 133 -19.78 4.49 8.60
C PHE A 133 -20.01 3.82 9.98
N LEU A 134 -18.95 3.54 10.75
CA LEU A 134 -19.10 3.00 12.12
C LEU A 134 -19.61 4.04 13.10
N GLU A 135 -19.18 5.30 13.01
CA GLU A 135 -19.71 6.39 13.86
C GLU A 135 -21.23 6.51 13.65
N ARG A 136 -21.70 6.46 12.39
CA ARG A 136 -23.12 6.59 12.07
C ARG A 136 -23.97 5.37 12.49
N VAL A 137 -23.37 4.17 12.52
CA VAL A 137 -24.04 2.94 12.98
C VAL A 137 -24.01 2.84 14.52
N GLN A 138 -22.96 3.31 15.18
CA GLN A 138 -22.89 3.42 16.65
C GLN A 138 -23.89 4.46 17.16
N ASP A 139 -24.00 5.63 16.51
CA ASP A 139 -25.01 6.64 16.86
C ASP A 139 -26.45 6.11 16.73
N LEU A 140 -26.74 5.33 15.69
CA LEU A 140 -28.05 4.69 15.50
C LEU A 140 -28.31 3.59 16.52
N TRP A 141 -27.28 2.82 16.89
CA TRP A 141 -27.39 1.76 17.88
C TRP A 141 -27.57 2.31 19.30
N ASP A 142 -26.92 3.43 19.63
CA ASP A 142 -27.10 4.15 20.89
C ASP A 142 -28.48 4.81 21.00
N LEU A 143 -29.04 5.29 19.87
CA LEU A 143 -30.43 5.77 19.81
C LEU A 143 -31.46 4.66 20.03
N ILE A 144 -31.19 3.45 19.54
CA ILE A 144 -32.07 2.29 19.75
C ILE A 144 -31.93 1.73 21.17
N ARG A 145 -30.75 1.82 21.79
CA ARG A 145 -30.48 1.31 23.15
C ARG A 145 -30.87 2.28 24.28
N ARG A 146 -31.24 3.53 23.95
CA ARG A 146 -31.81 4.53 24.90
C ARG A 146 -33.34 4.53 24.97
N ARG A 147 -33.99 3.46 24.53
CA ARG A 147 -35.41 3.15 24.78
C ARG A 147 -35.55 1.74 25.33
#